data_AF-A0ABD6D0D9-F1
#
_entry.id   AF-A0ABD6D0D9-F1
#
_cell.length_a   1.000
_cell.length_b   1.000
_cell.length_c   1.000
_cell.angle_alpha   90.00
_cell.angle_beta   90.00
_cell.angle_gamma   90.00
#
_symmetry.space_group_name_H-M   'P 1'
#
loop_
_entity.id
_entity.type
_entity.pdbx_description
1 polymer ?
#
loop_
_entity_poly.entity_id
_entity_poly.type
_entity_poly.pdbx_seq_one_letter_code
_entity_poly.pdbx_strand_id
1 'polypeptide(L)'
;MAVDAPPSSIREFFTGLTEASATLVTVNRTHPDPVQDLLADAFAMQTVELSERALPADSDDLLALREDGEITAVSSLDRVMRSYLLVNADQFKTSTRGFDDDVPAVLTNMDETLFDLRGYPASNKEKLLLVLISRHIERLAYEAGEGSIRSTFQRLSRLEDEFGTRQVYERLAGRTLDVHVYGVPDKTPTWLDATIHRGTSDEYRNTWCVVYRPANAAADGPKPAALVAHQQEANRWQGFWTYDPERVARIDTYLERAF
;
A
#
# COMPACT_ATOMS: atom_id res chain seq x y z
N MET A 1 -21.42 10.92 -23.85
CA MET A 1 -20.40 10.50 -22.87
C MET A 1 -19.15 11.30 -23.18
N ALA A 2 -18.75 12.20 -22.29
CA ALA A 2 -17.48 12.89 -22.44
C ALA A 2 -16.37 11.84 -22.28
N VAL A 3 -15.45 11.79 -23.23
CA VAL A 3 -14.19 11.08 -23.05
C VAL A 3 -13.51 11.76 -21.87
N ASP A 4 -13.39 11.05 -20.75
CA ASP A 4 -12.69 11.53 -19.56
C ASP A 4 -11.29 11.96 -20.02
N ALA A 5 -10.96 13.24 -19.87
CA ALA A 5 -9.65 13.73 -20.26
C ALA A 5 -8.58 12.92 -19.48
N PRO A 6 -7.44 12.57 -20.11
CA PRO A 6 -6.37 11.92 -19.37
C PRO A 6 -5.95 12.81 -18.20
N PRO A 7 -5.71 12.24 -17.01
CA PRO A 7 -5.43 13.04 -15.83
C PRO A 7 -4.18 13.88 -16.04
N SER A 8 -4.19 15.12 -15.55
CA SER A 8 -3.08 16.06 -15.70
C SER A 8 -2.12 16.07 -14.51
N SER A 9 -2.53 15.44 -13.39
CA SER A 9 -1.70 15.17 -12.22
C SER A 9 -2.11 13.87 -11.55
N ILE A 10 -1.16 13.21 -10.87
CA ILE A 10 -1.41 12.01 -10.05
C ILE A 10 -2.48 12.24 -8.99
N ARG A 11 -2.61 13.47 -8.49
CA ARG A 11 -3.59 13.82 -7.45
C ARG A 11 -5.03 13.77 -7.93
N GLU A 12 -5.28 13.82 -9.24
CA GLU A 12 -6.63 13.70 -9.77
C GLU A 12 -7.24 12.32 -9.47
N PHE A 13 -6.42 11.27 -9.30
CA PHE A 13 -6.89 9.94 -8.91
C PHE A 13 -7.50 9.88 -7.50
N PHE A 14 -7.25 10.89 -6.67
CA PHE A 14 -7.86 11.01 -5.34
C PHE A 14 -9.30 11.52 -5.41
N THR A 15 -9.70 12.12 -6.54
CA THR A 15 -11.05 12.66 -6.71
C THR A 15 -12.07 11.53 -6.82
N GLY A 16 -13.21 11.69 -6.14
CA GLY A 16 -14.29 10.71 -6.17
C GLY A 16 -14.02 9.45 -5.34
N LEU A 17 -12.90 9.39 -4.61
CA LEU A 17 -12.74 8.44 -3.51
C LEU A 17 -13.62 8.90 -2.35
N THR A 18 -14.26 7.93 -1.72
CA THR A 18 -15.02 8.18 -0.50
C THR A 18 -14.05 8.47 0.63
N GLU A 19 -14.29 9.53 1.40
CA GLU A 19 -13.81 9.58 2.78
C GLU A 19 -14.56 8.45 3.50
N ALA A 20 -13.92 7.28 3.62
CA ALA A 20 -14.64 6.06 3.91
C ALA A 20 -15.32 6.11 5.28
N SER A 21 -16.61 5.81 5.34
CA SER A 21 -17.26 5.40 6.58
C SER A 21 -17.05 3.91 6.79
N ALA A 22 -15.79 3.49 6.95
CA ALA A 22 -15.46 2.13 7.32
C ALA A 22 -15.53 1.96 8.84
N THR A 23 -16.01 0.82 9.33
CA THR A 23 -15.99 0.50 10.75
C THR A 23 -15.08 -0.71 10.98
N LEU A 24 -14.09 -0.57 11.84
CA LEU A 24 -13.35 -1.71 12.39
C LEU A 24 -14.07 -2.22 13.64
N VAL A 25 -14.44 -3.49 13.62
CA VAL A 25 -15.13 -4.15 14.71
C VAL A 25 -14.20 -5.18 15.34
N THR A 26 -13.76 -4.94 16.58
CA THR A 26 -13.11 -5.97 17.38
C THR A 26 -14.18 -6.93 17.90
N VAL A 27 -14.05 -8.22 17.61
CA VAL A 27 -15.00 -9.26 18.01
C VAL A 27 -14.35 -10.19 19.03
N ASN A 28 -15.06 -10.47 20.12
CA ASN A 28 -14.63 -11.38 21.19
C ASN A 28 -13.24 -11.05 21.73
N ARG A 29 -13.02 -9.79 22.11
CA ARG A 29 -11.72 -9.33 22.60
C ARG A 29 -11.32 -10.06 23.89
N THR A 30 -10.13 -10.63 23.89
CA THR A 30 -9.43 -11.13 25.08
C THR A 30 -8.12 -10.37 25.32
N HIS A 31 -7.59 -9.70 24.29
CA HIS A 31 -6.45 -8.79 24.43
C HIS A 31 -6.76 -7.55 25.29
N PRO A 32 -5.76 -7.00 26.01
CA PRO A 32 -5.97 -5.90 26.95
C PRO A 32 -6.25 -4.56 26.24
N ASP A 33 -6.83 -3.61 26.96
CA ASP A 33 -7.26 -2.29 26.44
C ASP A 33 -6.18 -1.54 25.62
N PRO A 34 -4.87 -1.57 25.97
CA PRO A 34 -3.84 -0.90 25.18
C PRO A 34 -3.76 -1.36 23.71
N VAL A 35 -4.28 -2.54 23.37
CA VAL A 35 -4.36 -2.98 21.97
C VAL A 35 -5.38 -2.16 21.18
N GLN A 36 -6.50 -1.79 21.81
CA GLN A 36 -7.49 -0.91 21.19
C GLN A 36 -6.96 0.50 21.02
N ASP A 37 -6.20 1.00 21.98
CA ASP A 37 -5.54 2.31 21.87
C ASP A 37 -4.55 2.34 20.68
N LEU A 38 -3.78 1.26 20.48
CA LEU A 38 -2.89 1.14 19.32
C LEU A 38 -3.65 1.13 17.98
N LEU A 39 -4.81 0.49 17.92
CA LEU A 39 -5.68 0.55 16.74
C LEU A 39 -6.22 1.97 16.52
N ALA A 40 -6.70 2.60 17.59
CA ALA A 40 -7.23 3.97 17.55
C ALA A 40 -6.16 4.95 17.06
N ASP A 41 -4.95 4.87 17.60
CA ASP A 41 -3.83 5.70 17.19
C ASP A 41 -3.42 5.47 15.73
N ALA A 42 -3.43 4.21 15.28
CA ALA A 42 -3.05 3.87 13.91
C ALA A 42 -4.02 4.42 12.85
N PHE A 43 -5.30 4.60 13.22
CA PHE A 43 -6.36 5.09 12.34
C PHE A 43 -6.93 6.45 12.77
N ALA A 44 -6.28 7.18 13.67
CA ALA A 44 -6.81 8.40 14.30
C ALA A 44 -7.17 9.52 13.32
N MET A 45 -6.52 9.58 12.17
CA MET A 45 -6.77 10.57 11.12
C MET A 45 -7.85 10.13 10.11
N GLN A 46 -8.29 8.88 10.19
CA GLN A 46 -9.26 8.31 9.26
C GLN A 46 -10.66 8.37 9.87
N THR A 47 -11.66 8.38 9.00
CA THR A 47 -13.07 8.20 9.36
C THR A 47 -13.40 6.73 9.65
N VAL A 48 -12.49 6.02 10.34
CA VAL A 48 -12.68 4.64 10.74
C VAL A 48 -13.28 4.59 12.14
N GLU A 49 -14.52 4.12 12.26
CA GLU A 49 -15.15 3.90 13.56
C GLU A 49 -14.60 2.61 14.18
N LEU A 50 -14.12 2.69 15.42
CA LEU A 50 -13.76 1.50 16.20
C LEU A 50 -14.93 1.08 17.09
N SER A 51 -15.36 -0.16 16.98
CA SER A 51 -16.37 -0.73 17.87
C SER A 51 -15.97 -2.11 18.38
N GLU A 52 -16.54 -2.52 19.51
CA GLU A 52 -16.30 -3.83 20.11
C GLU A 52 -17.62 -4.61 20.20
N ARG A 53 -17.59 -5.90 19.88
CA ARG A 53 -18.74 -6.79 20.01
C ARG A 53 -18.35 -8.14 20.61
N ALA A 54 -19.13 -8.61 21.56
CA ALA A 54 -19.08 -10.00 22.03
C ALA A 54 -20.17 -10.80 21.32
N LEU A 55 -19.78 -11.87 20.64
CA LEU A 55 -20.65 -12.83 19.97
C LEU A 55 -20.50 -14.21 20.63
N PRO A 56 -21.57 -15.01 20.73
CA PRO A 56 -21.46 -16.41 21.12
C PRO A 56 -20.79 -17.18 19.97
N ALA A 57 -19.46 -17.15 19.91
CA ALA A 57 -18.66 -17.80 18.89
C ALA A 57 -17.42 -18.43 19.52
N ASP A 58 -16.93 -19.52 18.93
CA ASP A 58 -15.73 -20.24 19.42
C ASP A 58 -14.41 -19.55 19.03
N SER A 59 -14.50 -18.39 18.37
CA SER A 59 -13.35 -17.61 17.90
C SER A 59 -13.21 -16.32 18.68
N ASP A 60 -12.05 -16.15 19.31
CA ASP A 60 -11.66 -14.96 20.06
C ASP A 60 -10.74 -14.05 19.25
N ASP A 61 -10.71 -12.76 19.61
CA ASP A 61 -9.78 -11.74 19.10
C ASP A 61 -9.76 -11.64 17.57
N LEU A 62 -10.92 -11.39 16.99
CA LEU A 62 -11.03 -11.06 15.57
C LEU A 62 -11.12 -9.54 15.38
N LEU A 63 -10.55 -9.07 14.28
CA LEU A 63 -10.81 -7.74 13.75
C LEU A 63 -11.58 -7.91 12.44
N ALA A 64 -12.74 -7.28 12.35
CA ALA A 64 -13.56 -7.29 11.14
C ALA A 64 -13.62 -5.88 10.55
N LEU A 65 -13.52 -5.79 9.23
CA LEU A 65 -13.81 -4.59 8.47
C LEU A 65 -15.27 -4.64 8.04
N ARG A 66 -16.00 -3.55 8.33
CA ARG A 66 -17.40 -3.40 7.97
C ARG A 66 -17.60 -2.14 7.14
N GLU A 67 -18.25 -2.31 6.00
CA GLU A 67 -18.53 -1.26 5.02
C GLU A 67 -19.99 -1.40 4.58
N ASP A 68 -20.71 -0.28 4.50
CA ASP A 68 -22.15 -0.24 4.14
C ASP A 68 -23.04 -1.22 4.91
N GLY A 69 -22.62 -1.53 6.14
CA GLY A 69 -23.35 -2.43 7.03
C GLY A 69 -22.93 -3.90 6.97
N GLU A 70 -22.16 -4.30 5.96
CA GLU A 70 -21.72 -5.67 5.68
C GLU A 70 -20.26 -5.90 6.10
N ILE A 71 -19.91 -7.13 6.48
CA ILE A 71 -18.52 -7.49 6.80
C ILE A 71 -17.79 -7.81 5.50
N THR A 72 -16.79 -7.01 5.13
CA THR A 72 -16.02 -7.16 3.89
C THR A 72 -14.72 -7.93 4.09
N ALA A 73 -14.15 -7.88 5.30
CA ALA A 73 -12.98 -8.69 5.66
C ALA A 73 -12.92 -9.04 7.14
N VAL A 74 -12.25 -10.14 7.46
CA VAL A 74 -11.96 -10.57 8.84
C VAL A 74 -10.50 -11.01 8.92
N SER A 75 -9.84 -10.69 10.02
CA SER A 75 -8.48 -11.14 10.35
C SER A 75 -8.38 -11.40 11.84
N SER A 76 -7.44 -12.25 12.26
CA SER A 76 -7.12 -12.32 13.69
C SER A 76 -6.43 -11.03 14.13
N LEU A 77 -6.82 -10.54 15.31
CA LEU A 77 -6.23 -9.35 15.91
C LEU A 77 -4.74 -9.55 16.17
N ASP A 78 -4.31 -10.73 16.62
CA ASP A 78 -2.88 -11.06 16.79
C ASP A 78 -2.09 -10.93 15.48
N ARG A 79 -2.67 -11.34 14.34
CA ARG A 79 -2.00 -11.16 13.03
C ARG A 79 -1.90 -9.68 12.67
N VAL A 80 -2.96 -8.89 12.88
CA VAL A 80 -2.93 -7.43 12.64
C VAL A 80 -1.89 -6.76 13.55
N MET A 81 -1.82 -7.17 14.82
CA MET A 81 -0.83 -6.67 15.76
C MET A 81 0.60 -6.96 15.28
N ARG A 82 0.91 -8.22 14.93
CA ARG A 82 2.25 -8.62 14.51
C ARG A 82 2.67 -8.04 13.17
N SER A 83 1.73 -7.84 12.25
CA SER A 83 2.03 -7.31 10.90
C SER A 83 2.08 -5.77 10.87
N TYR A 84 1.33 -5.09 11.75
CA TYR A 84 1.18 -3.64 11.66
C TYR A 84 1.47 -2.92 12.99
N LEU A 85 0.74 -3.24 14.06
CA LEU A 85 0.77 -2.43 15.28
C LEU A 85 2.07 -2.59 16.08
N LEU A 86 2.71 -3.75 16.05
CA LEU A 86 3.94 -4.06 16.80
C LEU A 86 5.21 -3.94 15.94
N VAL A 87 5.08 -3.58 14.67
CA VAL A 87 6.20 -3.44 13.73
C VAL A 87 6.74 -2.02 13.76
N ASN A 88 8.06 -1.88 13.68
CA ASN A 88 8.73 -0.61 13.49
C ASN A 88 9.04 -0.40 12.01
N ALA A 89 8.79 0.79 11.48
CA ALA A 89 9.01 1.10 10.07
C ALA A 89 10.45 0.84 9.59
N ASP A 90 11.46 0.99 10.47
CA ASP A 90 12.86 0.71 10.14
C ASP A 90 13.15 -0.79 9.90
N GLN A 91 12.26 -1.70 10.33
CA GLN A 91 12.39 -3.12 9.99
C GLN A 91 12.28 -3.32 8.47
N PHE A 92 11.43 -2.55 7.77
CA PHE A 92 11.29 -2.66 6.31
C PHE A 92 12.49 -2.12 5.53
N LYS A 93 13.31 -1.26 6.16
CA LYS A 93 14.57 -0.79 5.58
C LYS A 93 15.71 -1.76 5.82
N THR A 94 15.72 -2.43 6.97
CA THR A 94 16.88 -3.19 7.47
C THR A 94 16.71 -4.70 7.37
N SER A 95 15.50 -5.19 7.08
CA SER A 95 15.15 -6.61 7.06
C SER A 95 14.36 -6.97 5.81
N THR A 96 14.43 -8.24 5.44
CA THR A 96 13.53 -8.88 4.48
C THR A 96 12.29 -9.50 5.14
N ARG A 97 12.25 -9.56 6.49
CA ARG A 97 11.04 -9.99 7.23
C ARG A 97 9.91 -9.02 6.91
N GLY A 98 8.81 -9.53 6.36
CA GLY A 98 7.68 -8.75 5.85
C GLY A 98 7.47 -8.82 4.34
N PHE A 99 8.42 -9.32 3.52
CA PHE A 99 8.13 -9.60 2.11
C PHE A 99 7.41 -10.94 1.90
N ASP A 100 7.79 -11.96 2.67
CA ASP A 100 7.18 -13.30 2.57
C ASP A 100 5.95 -13.47 3.47
N ASP A 101 5.61 -12.49 4.31
CA ASP A 101 4.46 -12.52 5.20
C ASP A 101 3.25 -11.84 4.54
N ASP A 102 2.08 -12.51 4.43
CA ASP A 102 0.90 -11.79 3.90
C ASP A 102 0.37 -10.75 4.88
N VAL A 103 -0.04 -9.63 4.32
CA VAL A 103 -0.78 -8.56 4.99
C VAL A 103 -2.18 -9.05 5.39
N PRO A 104 -2.66 -8.76 6.61
CA PRO A 104 -4.02 -9.08 7.05
C PRO A 104 -5.10 -8.60 6.08
N ALA A 105 -6.12 -9.42 5.85
CA ALA A 105 -7.21 -9.12 4.93
C ALA A 105 -7.93 -7.81 5.29
N VAL A 106 -8.11 -7.51 6.57
CA VAL A 106 -8.71 -6.23 7.00
C VAL A 106 -7.92 -5.01 6.54
N LEU A 107 -6.60 -5.12 6.36
CA LEU A 107 -5.79 -4.01 5.86
C LEU A 107 -5.78 -3.97 4.33
N THR A 108 -5.77 -5.12 3.64
CA THR A 108 -5.79 -5.12 2.18
C THR A 108 -7.14 -4.69 1.62
N ASN A 109 -8.25 -4.98 2.32
CA ASN A 109 -9.62 -4.67 1.89
C ASN A 109 -10.11 -3.28 2.30
N MET A 110 -9.26 -2.41 2.87
CA MET A 110 -9.59 -0.97 2.95
C MET A 110 -9.24 -0.24 1.64
N ASP A 111 -9.23 -0.96 0.50
CA ASP A 111 -9.03 -0.35 -0.81
C ASP A 111 -10.14 0.66 -1.12
N GLU A 112 -9.88 1.54 -2.08
CA GLU A 112 -10.76 2.66 -2.44
C GLU A 112 -11.04 3.67 -1.31
N THR A 113 -10.38 3.53 -0.14
CA THR A 113 -10.41 4.51 0.95
C THR A 113 -9.27 5.51 0.79
N LEU A 114 -9.60 6.80 0.89
CA LEU A 114 -8.59 7.87 0.92
C LEU A 114 -8.07 8.09 2.35
N PHE A 115 -6.77 7.88 2.54
CA PHE A 115 -6.12 8.03 3.83
C PHE A 115 -5.31 9.33 3.93
N ASP A 116 -5.37 10.00 5.09
CA ASP A 116 -4.42 11.05 5.50
C ASP A 116 -3.48 10.50 6.58
N LEU A 117 -2.20 10.32 6.26
CA LEU A 117 -1.26 9.52 7.03
C LEU A 117 -0.02 10.33 7.40
N ARG A 118 0.36 10.28 8.68
CA ARG A 118 1.56 10.93 9.20
C ARG A 118 2.71 9.94 9.37
N GLY A 119 3.93 10.43 9.15
CA GLY A 119 5.17 9.73 9.47
C GLY A 119 5.84 10.32 10.71
N TYR A 120 7.00 9.77 11.08
CA TYR A 120 7.78 10.24 12.22
C TYR A 120 8.16 11.73 12.07
N PRO A 121 8.12 12.54 13.14
CA PRO A 121 7.82 12.17 14.53
C PRO A 121 6.34 12.18 14.90
N ALA A 122 5.46 12.66 14.01
CA ALA A 122 4.04 12.81 14.33
C ALA A 122 3.32 11.46 14.51
N SER A 123 3.70 10.43 13.75
CA SER A 123 3.21 9.06 13.93
C SER A 123 4.25 8.02 13.50
N ASN A 124 4.34 6.92 14.25
CA ASN A 124 5.17 5.77 13.90
C ASN A 124 4.39 4.67 13.15
N LYS A 125 3.07 4.83 12.99
CA LYS A 125 2.16 3.76 12.56
C LYS A 125 1.37 4.10 11.31
N GLU A 126 0.85 5.32 11.19
CA GLU A 126 -0.02 5.69 10.06
C GLU A 126 0.67 5.43 8.70
N LYS A 127 1.84 6.04 8.45
CA LYS A 127 2.59 5.82 7.19
C LYS A 127 2.99 4.35 6.96
N LEU A 128 3.10 3.53 8.00
CA LEU A 128 3.49 2.12 7.88
C LEU A 128 2.46 1.32 7.06
N LEU A 129 1.20 1.76 7.02
CA LEU A 129 0.17 1.16 6.19
C LEU A 129 0.57 1.18 4.70
N LEU A 130 1.06 2.33 4.20
CA LEU A 130 1.52 2.45 2.80
C LEU A 130 2.70 1.52 2.49
N VAL A 131 3.59 1.29 3.46
CA VAL A 131 4.71 0.35 3.32
C VAL A 131 4.18 -1.08 3.19
N LEU A 132 3.24 -1.47 4.05
CA LEU A 132 2.63 -2.81 4.03
C LEU A 132 1.92 -3.07 2.71
N ILE A 133 1.11 -2.12 2.25
CA ILE A 133 0.39 -2.26 0.97
C ILE A 133 1.37 -2.28 -0.21
N SER A 134 2.45 -1.47 -0.18
CA SER A 134 3.51 -1.57 -1.20
C SER A 134 4.10 -2.97 -1.28
N ARG A 135 4.49 -3.54 -0.12
CA ARG A 135 5.06 -4.89 -0.03
C ARG A 135 4.05 -5.96 -0.47
N HIS A 136 2.77 -5.77 -0.16
CA HIS A 136 1.70 -6.65 -0.64
C HIS A 136 1.63 -6.66 -2.18
N ILE A 137 1.62 -5.50 -2.82
CA ILE A 137 1.55 -5.38 -4.29
C ILE A 137 2.82 -5.95 -4.95
N GLU A 138 3.99 -5.66 -4.40
CA GLU A 138 5.27 -6.23 -4.86
C GLU A 138 5.26 -7.75 -4.75
N ARG A 139 4.71 -8.32 -3.68
CA ARG A 139 4.56 -9.76 -3.52
C ARG A 139 3.58 -10.34 -4.54
N LEU A 140 2.44 -9.69 -4.81
CA LEU A 140 1.50 -10.13 -5.86
C LEU A 140 2.22 -10.24 -7.22
N ALA A 141 3.03 -9.23 -7.56
CA ALA A 141 3.84 -9.26 -8.78
C ALA A 141 4.84 -10.42 -8.78
N TYR A 142 5.56 -10.61 -7.67
CA TYR A 142 6.55 -11.68 -7.52
C TYR A 142 5.96 -13.08 -7.61
N GLU A 143 4.79 -13.30 -7.01
CA GLU A 143 4.07 -14.58 -7.01
C GLU A 143 3.52 -14.92 -8.39
N ALA A 144 2.98 -13.92 -9.10
CA ALA A 144 2.56 -14.09 -10.48
C ALA A 144 3.75 -14.34 -11.42
N GLY A 145 4.87 -13.66 -11.18
CA GLY A 145 6.14 -13.86 -11.91
C GLY A 145 6.16 -13.33 -13.35
N GLU A 146 5.06 -12.75 -13.82
CA GLU A 146 4.89 -12.14 -15.14
C GLU A 146 4.02 -10.87 -15.09
N GLY A 147 4.10 -10.06 -16.15
CA GLY A 147 3.44 -8.76 -16.25
C GLY A 147 4.42 -7.61 -16.04
N SER A 148 3.95 -6.48 -15.53
CA SER A 148 4.78 -5.30 -15.28
C SER A 148 4.57 -4.77 -13.87
N ILE A 149 5.63 -4.25 -13.26
CA ILE A 149 5.57 -3.50 -12.00
C ILE A 149 6.25 -2.14 -12.15
N ARG A 150 5.55 -1.07 -11.76
CA ARG A 150 6.04 0.31 -11.80
C ARG A 150 6.07 0.88 -10.38
N SER A 151 7.23 1.38 -9.95
CA SER A 151 7.40 1.88 -8.58
C SER A 151 8.17 3.19 -8.50
N THR A 152 7.64 4.17 -7.78
CA THR A 152 8.31 5.46 -7.55
C THR A 152 9.03 5.47 -6.21
N PHE A 153 10.26 5.96 -6.19
CA PHE A 153 11.14 5.96 -5.01
C PHE A 153 11.39 7.32 -4.41
N GLN A 154 10.86 8.40 -5.00
CA GLN A 154 11.25 9.79 -4.82
C GLN A 154 12.73 10.09 -5.21
N ARG A 155 13.67 9.26 -4.75
CA ARG A 155 15.11 9.32 -5.01
C ARG A 155 15.63 7.91 -5.30
N LEU A 156 16.41 7.74 -6.37
CA LEU A 156 16.95 6.44 -6.75
C LEU A 156 17.96 5.88 -5.73
N SER A 157 18.60 6.74 -4.93
CA SER A 157 19.46 6.32 -3.81
C SER A 157 18.79 5.37 -2.82
N ARG A 158 17.47 5.43 -2.65
CA ARG A 158 16.75 4.52 -1.74
C ARG A 158 16.86 3.06 -2.12
N LEU A 159 17.00 2.74 -3.41
CA LEU A 159 17.25 1.37 -3.88
C LEU A 159 18.59 0.82 -3.38
N GLU A 160 19.56 1.69 -3.07
CA GLU A 160 20.87 1.31 -2.55
C GLU A 160 20.93 1.36 -1.02
N ASP A 161 20.32 2.38 -0.44
CA ASP A 161 20.49 2.72 0.98
C ASP A 161 19.55 1.92 1.90
N GLU A 162 18.47 1.32 1.34
CA GLU A 162 17.50 0.52 2.07
C GLU A 162 17.65 -0.96 1.70
N PHE A 163 18.29 -1.74 2.57
CA PHE A 163 18.56 -3.17 2.35
C PHE A 163 17.31 -3.99 2.03
N GLY A 164 16.21 -3.79 2.76
CA GLY A 164 14.95 -4.50 2.52
C GLY A 164 14.37 -4.19 1.14
N THR A 165 14.38 -2.91 0.74
CA THR A 165 13.96 -2.48 -0.60
C THR A 165 14.85 -3.07 -1.69
N ARG A 166 16.17 -3.03 -1.52
CA ARG A 166 17.12 -3.64 -2.45
C ARG A 166 16.79 -5.11 -2.71
N GLN A 167 16.65 -5.90 -1.64
CA GLN A 167 16.36 -7.34 -1.72
C GLN A 167 15.05 -7.65 -2.46
N VAL A 168 14.01 -6.85 -2.25
CA VAL A 168 12.72 -7.03 -2.95
C VAL A 168 12.89 -6.82 -4.46
N TYR A 169 13.59 -5.76 -4.88
CA TYR A 169 13.74 -5.48 -6.31
C TYR A 169 14.76 -6.40 -6.99
N GLU A 170 15.75 -6.93 -6.26
CA GLU A 170 16.59 -8.05 -6.73
C GLU A 170 15.72 -9.28 -7.03
N ARG A 171 14.78 -9.63 -6.15
CA ARG A 171 13.86 -10.76 -6.34
C ARG A 171 12.89 -10.55 -7.49
N LEU A 172 12.36 -9.33 -7.67
CA LEU A 172 11.44 -8.99 -8.76
C LEU A 172 12.12 -9.02 -10.12
N ALA A 173 13.30 -8.41 -10.25
CA ALA A 173 14.08 -8.39 -11.50
C ALA A 173 14.55 -9.80 -11.92
N GLY A 174 14.63 -10.75 -10.98
CA GLY A 174 14.90 -12.16 -11.28
C GLY A 174 13.71 -12.93 -11.87
N ARG A 175 12.58 -12.29 -12.18
CA ARG A 175 11.37 -12.90 -12.77
C ARG A 175 11.18 -12.42 -14.22
N THR A 176 10.13 -12.93 -14.88
CA THR A 176 9.69 -12.46 -16.20
C THR A 176 8.77 -11.23 -16.06
N LEU A 177 9.12 -10.34 -15.12
CA LEU A 177 8.42 -9.08 -14.88
C LEU A 177 9.13 -7.95 -15.61
N ASP A 178 8.38 -7.08 -16.27
CA ASP A 178 8.90 -5.79 -16.72
C ASP A 178 8.92 -4.81 -15.54
N VAL A 179 10.11 -4.60 -14.98
CA VAL A 179 10.31 -3.78 -13.78
C VAL A 179 10.67 -2.36 -14.20
N HIS A 180 9.88 -1.38 -13.74
CA HIS A 180 10.13 0.05 -13.95
C HIS A 180 10.29 0.76 -12.61
N VAL A 181 11.36 1.54 -12.49
CA VAL A 181 11.62 2.35 -11.28
C VAL A 181 11.75 3.82 -11.63
N TYR A 182 11.14 4.69 -10.83
CA TYR A 182 11.09 6.13 -11.08
C TYR A 182 11.71 6.87 -9.89
N GLY A 183 12.57 7.85 -10.13
CA GLY A 183 13.08 8.69 -9.06
C GLY A 183 14.04 9.79 -9.53
N VAL A 184 14.33 10.71 -8.61
CA VAL A 184 15.41 11.68 -8.79
C VAL A 184 16.74 10.94 -8.91
N PRO A 185 17.58 11.23 -9.93
CA PRO A 185 18.81 10.47 -10.20
C PRO A 185 19.98 10.91 -9.32
N ASP A 186 19.81 10.86 -8.00
CA ASP A 186 20.86 11.17 -7.02
C ASP A 186 21.89 10.03 -6.88
N LYS A 187 21.49 8.78 -7.14
CA LYS A 187 22.37 7.61 -7.26
C LYS A 187 21.68 6.56 -8.13
N THR A 188 22.27 6.20 -9.27
CA THR A 188 21.69 5.18 -10.17
C THR A 188 22.05 3.78 -9.70
N PRO A 189 21.10 2.86 -9.51
CA PRO A 189 21.39 1.47 -9.17
C PRO A 189 22.01 0.74 -10.38
N THR A 190 23.14 0.07 -10.18
CA THR A 190 23.87 -0.67 -11.24
C THR A 190 23.64 -2.17 -11.19
N TRP A 191 23.03 -2.67 -10.12
CA TRP A 191 22.75 -4.09 -9.86
C TRP A 191 21.35 -4.52 -10.30
N LEU A 192 20.47 -3.57 -10.59
CA LEU A 192 19.06 -3.80 -10.87
C LEU A 192 18.83 -3.88 -12.38
N ASP A 193 18.31 -5.00 -12.85
CA ASP A 193 17.80 -5.14 -14.21
C ASP A 193 16.36 -4.61 -14.26
N ALA A 194 16.23 -3.31 -14.55
CA ALA A 194 14.96 -2.60 -14.62
C ALA A 194 15.06 -1.40 -15.57
N THR A 195 13.93 -0.97 -16.11
CA THR A 195 13.81 0.30 -16.82
C THR A 195 13.81 1.45 -15.80
N ILE A 196 14.89 2.24 -15.79
CA ILE A 196 15.07 3.36 -14.86
C ILE A 196 14.59 4.67 -15.51
N HIS A 197 13.53 5.24 -14.94
CA HIS A 197 12.97 6.53 -15.31
C HIS A 197 13.47 7.63 -14.38
N ARG A 198 14.01 8.70 -14.95
CA ARG A 198 14.71 9.76 -14.23
C ARG A 198 14.00 11.09 -14.45
N GLY A 199 13.66 11.76 -13.36
CA GLY A 199 13.05 13.08 -13.42
C GLY A 199 13.22 13.85 -12.12
N THR A 200 12.88 15.14 -12.16
CA THR A 200 13.07 16.06 -11.03
C THR A 200 11.85 16.92 -10.75
N SER A 201 10.71 16.63 -11.40
CA SER A 201 9.45 17.32 -11.16
C SER A 201 8.96 17.10 -9.73
N ASP A 202 7.94 17.86 -9.33
CA ASP A 202 7.27 17.68 -8.04
C ASP A 202 6.77 16.24 -7.88
N GLU A 203 6.15 15.68 -8.92
CA GLU A 203 5.62 14.32 -8.87
C GLU A 203 6.74 13.27 -8.67
N TYR A 204 7.89 13.43 -9.33
CA TYR A 204 9.07 12.59 -9.08
C TYR A 204 9.56 12.68 -7.65
N ARG A 205 9.35 13.80 -6.95
CA ARG A 205 9.86 14.04 -5.59
C ARG A 205 8.88 13.67 -4.50
N ASN A 206 7.58 13.77 -4.77
CA ASN A 206 6.53 13.72 -3.75
C ASN A 206 5.51 12.60 -3.97
N THR A 207 5.65 11.81 -5.03
CA THR A 207 4.78 10.66 -5.29
C THR A 207 5.40 9.35 -4.82
N TRP A 208 4.57 8.51 -4.20
CA TRP A 208 4.80 7.09 -3.94
C TRP A 208 3.72 6.29 -4.66
N CYS A 209 4.09 5.64 -5.75
CA CYS A 209 3.24 4.67 -6.45
C CYS A 209 3.91 3.30 -6.48
N VAL A 210 3.10 2.25 -6.38
CA VAL A 210 3.48 0.86 -6.70
C VAL A 210 2.33 0.27 -7.47
N VAL A 211 2.57 -0.09 -8.74
CA VAL A 211 1.53 -0.52 -9.67
C VAL A 211 1.93 -1.84 -10.29
N TYR A 212 1.15 -2.88 -10.02
CA TYR A 212 1.30 -4.19 -10.66
C TYR A 212 0.19 -4.40 -11.69
N ARG A 213 0.59 -4.74 -12.91
CA ARG A 213 -0.31 -5.22 -13.97
C ARG A 213 0.07 -6.64 -14.37
N PRO A 214 -0.85 -7.62 -14.25
CA PRO A 214 -0.62 -8.96 -14.77
C PRO A 214 -0.55 -8.94 -16.30
N ALA A 215 0.23 -9.87 -16.87
CA ALA A 215 0.30 -10.04 -18.32
C ALA A 215 -1.06 -10.44 -18.93
N ASN A 216 -1.87 -11.19 -18.18
CA ASN A 216 -3.22 -11.59 -18.55
C ASN A 216 -4.19 -11.37 -17.39
N ALA A 217 -5.10 -10.41 -17.51
CA ALA A 217 -6.16 -10.12 -16.53
C ALA A 217 -7.39 -11.02 -16.74
N ALA A 218 -7.18 -12.33 -16.81
CA ALA A 218 -8.28 -13.30 -16.85
C ALA A 218 -9.02 -13.33 -15.50
N ALA A 219 -10.30 -13.73 -15.50
CA ALA A 219 -11.16 -13.71 -14.31
C ALA A 219 -10.58 -14.48 -13.10
N ASP A 220 -9.85 -15.57 -13.36
CA ASP A 220 -9.20 -16.41 -12.34
C ASP A 220 -7.68 -16.17 -12.24
N GLY A 221 -7.17 -15.14 -12.91
CA GLY A 221 -5.74 -14.79 -12.93
C GLY A 221 -5.30 -13.94 -11.74
N PRO A 222 -4.00 -13.58 -11.69
CA PRO A 222 -3.50 -12.62 -10.70
C PRO A 222 -4.25 -11.29 -10.82
N LYS A 223 -4.63 -10.72 -9.67
CA LYS A 223 -5.36 -9.43 -9.66
C LYS A 223 -4.38 -8.27 -9.88
N PRO A 224 -4.73 -7.28 -10.73
CA PRO A 224 -4.00 -6.02 -10.78
C PRO A 224 -4.13 -5.28 -9.45
N ALA A 225 -3.14 -4.46 -9.13
CA ALA A 225 -3.16 -3.65 -7.92
C ALA A 225 -2.35 -2.37 -8.10
N ALA A 226 -2.83 -1.27 -7.53
CA ALA A 226 -2.09 -0.01 -7.49
C ALA A 226 -2.20 0.64 -6.13
N LEU A 227 -1.07 1.11 -5.60
CA LEU A 227 -0.99 2.07 -4.51
C LEU A 227 -0.62 3.42 -5.13
N VAL A 228 -1.33 4.48 -4.74
CA VAL A 228 -1.00 5.86 -5.09
C VAL A 228 -1.03 6.70 -3.82
N ALA A 229 0.10 7.31 -3.50
CA ALA A 229 0.22 8.26 -2.41
C ALA A 229 1.03 9.49 -2.83
N HIS A 230 0.65 10.65 -2.31
CA HIS A 230 1.29 11.93 -2.55
C HIS A 230 1.61 12.62 -1.23
N GLN A 231 2.83 13.09 -1.11
CA GLN A 231 3.31 13.81 0.06
C GLN A 231 2.85 15.27 -0.01
N GLN A 232 1.90 15.66 0.85
CA GLN A 232 1.39 17.03 0.90
C GLN A 232 2.33 17.96 1.67
N GLU A 233 2.91 17.45 2.76
CA GLU A 233 3.82 18.17 3.65
C GLU A 233 4.96 17.23 4.09
N ALA A 234 5.95 17.74 4.82
CA ALA A 234 7.00 16.91 5.39
C ALA A 234 6.39 15.78 6.25
N ASN A 235 6.56 14.53 5.84
CA ASN A 235 6.01 13.34 6.48
C ASN A 235 4.49 13.32 6.64
N ARG A 236 3.72 14.00 5.79
CA ARG A 236 2.26 13.85 5.70
C ARG A 236 1.84 13.44 4.29
N TRP A 237 1.07 12.38 4.20
CA TRP A 237 0.76 11.67 2.97
C TRP A 237 -0.73 11.57 2.80
N GLN A 238 -1.21 11.84 1.58
CA GLN A 238 -2.53 11.40 1.16
C GLN A 238 -2.33 10.15 0.30
N GLY A 239 -3.11 9.10 0.49
CA GLY A 239 -2.98 7.93 -0.37
C GLY A 239 -4.12 6.95 -0.28
N PHE A 240 -4.20 6.09 -1.28
CA PHE A 240 -5.17 5.00 -1.39
C PHE A 240 -4.55 3.87 -2.19
N TRP A 241 -5.16 2.70 -2.15
CA TRP A 241 -4.87 1.62 -3.08
C TRP A 241 -6.16 1.07 -3.69
N THR A 242 -6.01 0.35 -4.79
CA THR A 242 -7.11 -0.17 -5.60
C THR A 242 -6.70 -1.50 -6.21
N TYR A 243 -7.68 -2.40 -6.34
CA TYR A 243 -7.57 -3.62 -7.16
C TYR A 243 -8.48 -3.56 -8.40
N ASP A 244 -9.16 -2.42 -8.64
CA ASP A 244 -10.02 -2.22 -9.80
C ASP A 244 -9.18 -2.20 -11.10
N PRO A 245 -9.39 -3.16 -12.03
CA PRO A 245 -8.55 -3.27 -13.22
C PRO A 245 -8.54 -2.01 -14.10
N GLU A 246 -9.67 -1.30 -14.19
CA GLU A 246 -9.77 -0.09 -15.00
C GLU A 246 -8.99 1.08 -14.37
N ARG A 247 -9.14 1.28 -13.06
CA ARG A 247 -8.39 2.30 -12.30
C ARG A 247 -6.89 2.03 -12.32
N VAL A 248 -6.48 0.78 -12.07
CA VAL A 248 -5.08 0.36 -12.18
C VAL A 248 -4.53 0.64 -13.58
N ALA A 249 -5.31 0.38 -14.64
CA ALA A 249 -4.89 0.67 -16.01
C ALA A 249 -4.69 2.16 -16.29
N ARG A 250 -5.57 3.01 -15.77
CA ARG A 250 -5.44 4.45 -15.91
C ARG A 250 -4.20 4.98 -15.17
N ILE A 251 -3.94 4.48 -13.96
CA ILE A 251 -2.76 4.86 -13.17
C ILE A 251 -1.47 4.43 -13.88
N ASP A 252 -1.39 3.19 -14.35
CA ASP A 252 -0.22 2.68 -15.09
C ASP A 252 0.06 3.49 -16.37
N THR A 253 -0.99 3.77 -17.16
CA THR A 253 -0.89 4.60 -18.37
C THR A 253 -0.45 6.04 -18.04
N TYR A 254 -0.90 6.58 -16.90
CA TYR A 254 -0.47 7.91 -16.46
C TYR A 254 1.03 7.91 -16.12
N LEU A 255 1.50 6.94 -15.33
CA LEU A 255 2.92 6.82 -14.98
C LEU A 255 3.80 6.66 -16.23
N GLU A 256 3.38 5.87 -17.21
CA GLU A 256 4.13 5.69 -18.46
C GLU A 256 4.29 6.99 -19.29
N ARG A 257 3.32 7.89 -19.21
CA ARG A 257 3.27 9.10 -20.05
C ARG A 257 3.83 10.34 -19.37
N ALA A 258 3.55 10.48 -18.07
CA ALA A 258 3.80 11.71 -17.32
C ALA A 258 5.14 11.70 -16.58
N PHE A 259 5.71 10.52 -16.32
CA PHE A 259 7.03 10.37 -15.72
C PHE A 259 8.05 9.98 -16.78
#